data_AF-A0A844FV78-F1
#
_entry.id   AF-A0A844FV78-F1
#
_cell.length_a   1.000
_cell.length_b   1.000
_cell.length_c   1.000
_cell.angle_alpha   90.00
_cell.angle_beta   90.00
_cell.angle_gamma   90.00
#
_symmetry.space_group_name_H-M   'P 1'
#
loop_
_entity.id
_entity.type
_entity.pdbx_description
1 polymer ?
#
loop_
_entity_poly.entity_id
_entity_poly.type
_entity_poly.pdbx_seq_one_letter_code
_entity_poly.pdbx_strand_id
1 'polypeptide(L)'
;MELNPRHLPNEINFLIHSKAYEFGREGIQKIDANDIKDYLYHVSWRNKEEIELCDMVDDIMSLSFSTLFDYMKAKVIKEAQSKDISDFNDLIFK
;
A
#
# COMPACT_ATOMS: atom_id res chain seq x y z
N MET A 1 -22.11 6.66 -5.92
CA MET A 1 -22.04 6.78 -4.46
C MET A 1 -20.61 7.13 -4.15
N GLU A 2 -20.39 8.40 -3.81
CA GLU A 2 -19.11 8.96 -3.46
C GLU A 2 -18.77 8.61 -2.01
N LEU A 3 -17.56 8.10 -1.78
CA LEU A 3 -17.09 7.62 -0.49
C LEU A 3 -15.83 8.35 -0.07
N ASN A 4 -15.72 8.63 1.23
CA ASN A 4 -14.53 9.22 1.82
C ASN A 4 -13.45 8.13 2.00
N PRO A 5 -12.29 8.23 1.33
CA PRO A 5 -11.25 7.21 1.42
C PRO A 5 -10.69 7.02 2.84
N ARG A 6 -10.83 8.02 3.74
CA ARG A 6 -10.38 7.88 5.14
C ARG A 6 -11.23 6.90 5.97
N HIS A 7 -12.44 6.57 5.50
CA HIS A 7 -13.33 5.60 6.13
C HIS A 7 -13.83 4.60 5.08
N LEU A 8 -13.01 3.58 4.79
CA LEU A 8 -13.36 2.58 3.80
C LEU A 8 -14.53 1.70 4.28
N PRO A 9 -15.55 1.48 3.43
CA PRO A 9 -16.58 0.48 3.69
C PRO A 9 -15.98 -0.92 3.90
N ASN A 10 -16.74 -1.79 4.55
CA ASN A 10 -16.32 -3.16 4.83
C ASN A 10 -16.05 -3.94 3.53
N GLU A 11 -16.81 -3.67 2.48
CA GLU A 11 -16.69 -4.27 1.16
C GLU A 11 -15.35 -3.93 0.50
N ILE A 12 -14.93 -2.66 0.60
CA ILE A 12 -13.64 -2.21 0.08
C ILE A 12 -12.49 -2.77 0.91
N ASN A 13 -12.61 -2.79 2.24
CA ASN A 13 -11.62 -3.46 3.08
C ASN A 13 -11.49 -4.94 2.72
N PHE A 14 -12.60 -5.66 2.56
CA PHE A 14 -12.62 -7.05 2.14
C PHE A 14 -11.94 -7.26 0.77
N LEU A 15 -12.20 -6.37 -0.19
CA LEU A 15 -11.58 -6.42 -1.51
C LEU A 15 -10.06 -6.26 -1.44
N ILE A 16 -9.57 -5.30 -0.64
CA ILE A 16 -8.14 -5.09 -0.40
C ILE A 16 -7.50 -6.36 0.20
N HIS A 17 -8.13 -6.97 1.20
CA HIS A 17 -7.64 -8.22 1.80
C HIS A 17 -7.63 -9.37 0.79
N SER A 18 -8.65 -9.46 -0.06
CA SER A 18 -8.74 -10.46 -1.13
C SER A 18 -7.62 -10.27 -2.16
N LYS A 19 -7.32 -9.03 -2.54
CA LYS A 19 -6.22 -8.70 -3.46
C LYS A 19 -4.85 -9.00 -2.86
N ALA A 20 -4.64 -8.72 -1.57
CA ALA A 20 -3.41 -9.12 -0.88
C ALA A 20 -3.25 -10.66 -0.85
N TYR A 21 -4.35 -11.39 -0.64
CA TYR A 21 -4.34 -12.85 -0.68
C TYR A 21 -4.03 -13.40 -2.09
N GLU A 22 -4.54 -12.76 -3.15
CA GLU A 22 -4.20 -13.07 -4.55
C GLU A 22 -2.68 -12.99 -4.77
N PHE A 23 -2.05 -11.86 -4.40
CA PHE A 23 -0.59 -11.71 -4.52
C PHE A 23 0.18 -12.76 -3.70
N GLY A 24 -0.30 -13.07 -2.48
CA GLY A 24 0.32 -14.11 -1.65
C GLY A 24 0.34 -15.49 -2.31
N ARG A 25 -0.70 -15.83 -3.09
CA ARG A 25 -0.77 -17.09 -3.85
C ARG A 25 0.19 -17.15 -5.03
N GLU A 26 0.63 -16.01 -5.54
CA GLU A 26 1.62 -15.91 -6.63
C GLU A 26 3.07 -16.12 -6.14
N GLY A 27 3.26 -16.52 -4.87
CA GLY A 27 4.58 -16.78 -4.28
C GLY A 27 5.23 -15.53 -3.68
N ILE A 28 4.48 -14.43 -3.58
CA ILE A 28 4.98 -13.13 -3.15
C ILE A 28 4.69 -12.96 -1.65
N GLN A 29 5.57 -13.46 -0.81
CA GLN A 29 5.38 -13.52 0.65
C GLN A 29 5.45 -12.16 1.40
N LYS A 30 5.28 -11.00 0.74
CA LYS A 30 5.62 -9.71 1.37
C LYS A 30 4.69 -8.53 1.14
N ILE A 31 3.54 -8.69 0.47
CA ILE A 31 2.56 -7.60 0.34
C ILE A 31 1.32 -7.97 1.15
N ASP A 32 1.02 -7.16 2.17
CA ASP A 32 -0.20 -7.29 2.96
C ASP A 32 -1.25 -6.24 2.58
N ALA A 33 -2.40 -6.29 3.25
CA ALA A 33 -3.48 -5.33 3.03
C ALA A 33 -3.11 -3.89 3.43
N ASN A 34 -2.18 -3.71 4.37
CA ASN A 34 -1.71 -2.38 4.77
C ASN A 34 -0.79 -1.78 3.72
N ASP A 35 0.06 -2.59 3.06
CA ASP A 35 0.88 -2.12 1.95
C ASP A 35 0.02 -1.62 0.78
N ILE A 36 -1.06 -2.34 0.47
CA ILE A 36 -2.05 -1.92 -0.53
C ILE A 36 -2.75 -0.63 -0.09
N LYS A 37 -3.22 -0.54 1.16
CA LYS A 37 -3.85 0.68 1.69
C LYS A 37 -2.91 1.88 1.63
N ASP A 38 -1.65 1.68 2.00
CA ASP A 38 -0.64 2.72 2.01
C ASP A 38 -0.41 3.26 0.59
N TYR A 39 -0.29 2.37 -0.40
CA TYR A 39 -0.22 2.77 -1.80
C TYR A 39 -1.46 3.54 -2.25
N LEU A 40 -2.66 3.01 -1.97
CA LEU A 40 -3.91 3.65 -2.38
C LEU A 40 -4.02 5.04 -1.76
N TYR A 41 -3.75 5.23 -0.47
CA TYR A 41 -3.82 6.53 0.18
C TYR A 41 -2.74 7.51 -0.26
N HIS A 42 -1.52 7.06 -0.53
CA HIS A 42 -0.41 7.97 -0.81
C HIS A 42 -0.12 8.16 -2.30
N VAL A 43 -0.74 7.35 -3.17
CA VAL A 43 -0.55 7.42 -4.62
C VAL A 43 -1.90 7.61 -5.31
N SER A 44 -2.75 6.59 -5.35
CA SER A 44 -4.00 6.63 -6.12
C SER A 44 -5.00 7.67 -5.62
N TRP A 45 -5.04 7.89 -4.31
CA TRP A 45 -6.07 8.67 -3.60
C TRP A 45 -5.50 9.85 -2.83
N ARG A 46 -4.21 10.18 -2.99
CA ARG A 46 -3.45 11.18 -2.19
C ARG A 46 -4.15 12.52 -2.01
N ASN A 47 -4.94 12.95 -2.99
CA ASN A 47 -5.64 14.23 -2.98
C ASN A 47 -7.13 14.08 -3.37
N LYS A 48 -7.69 12.88 -3.27
CA LYS A 48 -9.11 12.64 -3.56
C LYS A 48 -9.90 12.77 -2.25
N GLU A 49 -10.79 13.74 -2.17
CA GLU A 49 -11.68 13.90 -1.01
C GLU A 49 -12.83 12.88 -1.05
N GLU A 50 -13.29 12.58 -2.25
CA GLU A 50 -14.36 11.65 -2.55
C GLU A 50 -13.99 10.80 -3.77
N ILE A 51 -14.36 9.53 -3.74
CA ILE A 51 -14.12 8.57 -4.82
C ILE A 51 -15.39 7.73 -4.98
N GLU A 52 -15.82 7.56 -6.21
CA GLU A 52 -16.92 6.66 -6.53
C GLU A 52 -16.56 5.20 -6.20
N LEU A 53 -17.52 4.44 -5.70
CA LEU A 53 -17.30 3.05 -5.29
C LEU A 53 -16.74 2.19 -6.45
N CYS A 54 -17.25 2.38 -7.67
CA CYS A 54 -16.75 1.67 -8.85
C CYS A 54 -15.28 1.98 -9.13
N ASP A 55 -14.88 3.25 -9.02
CA ASP A 55 -13.50 3.67 -9.21
C ASP A 55 -12.58 3.07 -8.13
N MET A 56 -13.05 2.98 -6.87
CA MET A 56 -12.30 2.31 -5.81
C MET A 56 -12.08 0.83 -6.13
N VAL A 57 -13.11 0.14 -6.64
CA VAL A 57 -13.02 -1.27 -7.03
C VAL A 57 -12.05 -1.44 -8.19
N ASP A 58 -12.14 -0.60 -9.21
CA ASP A 58 -11.25 -0.65 -10.37
C ASP A 58 -9.79 -0.34 -9.98
N ASP A 59 -9.58 0.68 -9.14
CA ASP A 59 -8.26 1.03 -8.58
C ASP A 59 -7.63 -0.17 -7.86
N ILE A 60 -8.41 -0.94 -7.08
CA ILE A 60 -7.91 -2.12 -6.34
C ILE A 60 -7.67 -3.32 -7.28
N MET A 61 -8.62 -3.61 -8.16
CA MET A 61 -8.57 -4.81 -9.01
C MET A 61 -7.50 -4.71 -10.10
N SER A 62 -7.24 -3.49 -10.58
CA SER A 62 -6.20 -3.20 -11.57
C SER A 62 -4.78 -3.17 -10.99
N LEU A 63 -4.61 -3.24 -9.67
CA LEU A 63 -3.29 -3.28 -9.05
C LEU A 63 -2.51 -4.49 -9.53
N SER A 64 -1.30 -4.21 -10.01
CA SER A 64 -0.29 -5.22 -10.32
C SER A 64 0.73 -5.31 -9.18
N PHE A 65 1.34 -6.50 -9.03
CA PHE A 65 2.45 -6.67 -8.10
C PHE A 65 3.59 -5.69 -8.36
N SER A 66 3.99 -5.51 -9.64
CA SER A 66 5.10 -4.63 -10.01
C SER A 66 4.90 -3.20 -9.52
N THR A 67 3.67 -2.69 -9.63
CA THR A 67 3.32 -1.34 -9.18
C THR A 67 3.54 -1.17 -7.69
N LEU A 68 3.04 -2.12 -6.89
CA LEU A 68 3.19 -2.08 -5.43
C LEU A 68 4.66 -2.29 -5.02
N PHE A 69 5.38 -3.19 -5.69
CA PHE A 69 6.79 -3.44 -5.42
C PHE A 69 7.66 -2.21 -5.69
N ASP A 70 7.43 -1.50 -6.79
CA ASP A 70 8.15 -0.27 -7.12
C ASP A 70 7.86 0.85 -6.10
N TYR A 71 6.61 0.97 -5.67
CA TYR A 71 6.24 1.89 -4.59
C TYR A 71 6.96 1.57 -3.28
N MET A 72 6.96 0.31 -2.84
CA MET A 72 7.63 -0.10 -1.61
C MET A 72 9.15 0.16 -1.66
N LYS A 73 9.80 -0.15 -2.79
CA LYS A 73 11.23 0.17 -2.98
C LYS A 73 11.48 1.67 -2.82
N ALA A 74 10.68 2.51 -3.46
CA ALA A 74 10.82 3.95 -3.37
C ALA A 74 10.61 4.46 -1.93
N LYS A 75 9.63 3.90 -1.22
CA LYS A 75 9.35 4.21 0.19
C LYS A 75 10.55 3.89 1.08
N VAL A 76 11.12 2.69 0.97
CA VAL A 76 12.29 2.27 1.77
C VAL A 76 13.51 3.15 1.48
N ILE A 77 13.77 3.50 0.21
CA ILE A 77 14.88 4.40 -0.14
C ILE A 77 14.68 5.76 0.52
N LYS A 78 13.47 6.31 0.47
CA LYS A 78 13.16 7.61 1.08
C LYS A 78 13.28 7.57 2.60
N GLU A 79 12.83 6.50 3.24
CA GLU A 79 12.99 6.31 4.70
C GLU A 79 14.46 6.17 5.07
N ALA A 80 15.26 5.43 4.29
CA ALA A 80 16.69 5.27 4.54
C ALA A 80 17.46 6.60 4.38
N GLN A 81 17.05 7.48 3.48
CA GLN A 81 17.63 8.83 3.35
C GLN A 81 17.41 9.69 4.61
N SER A 82 16.37 9.41 5.39
CA SER A 82 16.07 10.13 6.63
C SER A 82 16.74 9.52 7.88
N LYS A 83 17.49 8.42 7.73
CA LYS A 83 18.19 7.76 8.84
C LYS A 83 19.65 8.16 8.90
N ASP A 84 20.13 8.42 10.11
CA ASP A 84 21.55 8.68 10.37
C ASP A 84 22.27 7.37 10.71
N ILE A 85 23.60 7.37 10.56
CA ILE A 85 24.46 6.22 10.95
C ILE A 85 24.21 5.82 12.42
N SER A 86 23.86 6.79 13.28
CA SER A 86 23.53 6.55 14.68
C SER A 86 22.32 5.62 14.88
N ASP A 87 21.38 5.59 13.95
CA ASP A 87 20.20 4.71 14.00
C ASP A 87 20.55 3.24 13.74
N PHE A 88 21.79 2.96 13.33
CA PHE A 88 22.33 1.62 13.10
C PHE A 88 23.37 1.21 14.13
N ASN A 89 23.60 2.01 15.18
CA ASN A 89 24.60 1.73 16.20
C ASN A 89 24.38 0.37 16.89
N ASP A 90 23.14 -0.04 17.12
CA ASP A 90 22.81 -1.34 17.72
C ASP A 90 23.20 -2.54 16.83
N LEU A 91 23.37 -2.33 15.53
CA LEU A 91 23.82 -3.35 14.57
C LEU A 91 25.34 -3.34 14.37
N ILE A 92 25.97 -2.18 14.59
CA ILE A 92 27.41 -1.96 14.37
C ILE A 92 28.21 -2.28 15.64
N PHE A 93 27.73 -1.88 16.81
CA PHE A 93 28.42 -2.03 18.10
C PHE A 93 27.97 -3.27 18.85
N LYS A 94 28.01 -4.42 18.16
CA LYS A 94 27.78 -5.73 18.78
C LYS A 94 29.03 -6.26 19.47
#